data_AF-X0XSA3-F1
#
_entry.id   AF-X0XSA3-F1
#
_cell.length_a   1.000
_cell.length_b   1.000
_cell.length_c   1.000
_cell.angle_alpha   90.00
_cell.angle_beta   90.00
_cell.angle_gamma   90.00
#
_symmetry.space_group_name_H-M   'P 1'
#
loop_
_entity.id
_entity.type
_entity.pdbx_description
1 polymer ?
#
loop_
_entity_poly.entity_id
_entity_poly.type
_entity_poly.pdbx_seq_one_letter_code
_entity_poly.pdbx_strand_id
1 'polypeptide(L)'
;MRPELIPHDDEIYGWIEEVFRQGVRRPGYAADRWTEDFTQVRFEALGLENVRREPIRLPVWEPESWSLVIACADGPRTEVPCYPLPHTAPGDIEGELVDLTDGAQSVGGAIAVDFLSMQALRF
;
A
#
# COMPACT_ATOMS: atom_id res chain seq x y z
N MET A 1 -7.67 34.39 -9.48
CA MET A 1 -8.23 33.12 -8.93
C MET A 1 -9.69 33.40 -8.59
N ARG A 2 -10.61 32.48 -8.86
CA ARG A 2 -12.04 32.61 -8.54
C ARG A 2 -12.33 31.85 -7.23
N PRO A 3 -12.20 32.48 -6.05
CA PRO A 3 -12.32 31.79 -4.76
C PRO A 3 -13.69 31.15 -4.55
N GLU A 4 -14.73 31.65 -5.21
CA GLU A 4 -16.06 31.07 -5.20
C GLU A 4 -16.16 29.68 -5.85
N LEU A 5 -15.12 29.27 -6.61
CA LEU A 5 -15.02 27.94 -7.22
C LEU A 5 -14.21 26.96 -6.35
N ILE A 6 -13.66 27.41 -5.22
CA ILE A 6 -12.92 26.55 -4.31
C ILE A 6 -13.93 25.99 -3.30
N PRO A 7 -14.11 24.65 -3.24
CA PRO A 7 -14.98 24.02 -2.26
C PRO A 7 -14.57 24.37 -0.82
N HIS A 8 -15.52 24.36 0.10
CA HIS A 8 -15.21 24.59 1.50
C HIS A 8 -14.37 23.46 2.10
N ASP A 9 -13.57 23.76 3.12
CA ASP A 9 -12.70 22.79 3.78
C ASP A 9 -13.45 21.55 4.27
N ASP A 10 -14.67 21.72 4.81
CA ASP A 10 -15.53 20.61 5.26
C ASP A 10 -15.94 19.68 4.10
N GLU A 11 -16.16 20.23 2.91
CA GLU A 11 -16.50 19.47 1.72
C GLU A 11 -15.29 18.69 1.20
N ILE A 12 -14.12 19.33 1.17
CA ILE A 12 -12.84 18.69 0.80
C ILE A 12 -12.52 17.54 1.76
N TYR A 13 -12.67 17.78 3.07
CA TYR A 13 -12.45 16.76 4.09
C TYR A 13 -13.44 15.59 3.93
N GLY A 14 -14.71 15.90 3.67
CA GLY A 14 -15.73 14.88 3.37
C GLY A 14 -15.37 14.00 2.18
N TRP A 15 -14.83 14.58 1.10
CA TRP A 15 -14.34 13.79 -0.04
C TRP A 15 -13.14 12.90 0.33
N ILE A 16 -12.21 13.41 1.13
CA ILE A 16 -11.06 12.62 1.62
C ILE A 16 -11.55 11.41 2.43
N GLU A 17 -12.49 11.62 3.36
CA GLU A 17 -13.06 10.53 4.16
C GLU A 17 -13.80 9.51 3.31
N GLU A 18 -14.59 9.95 2.33
CA GLU A 18 -15.36 9.07 1.45
C GLU A 18 -14.45 8.15 0.64
N VAL A 19 -13.37 8.71 0.11
CA VAL A 19 -12.36 7.99 -0.66
C VAL A 19 -11.54 7.07 0.24
N PHE A 20 -11.13 7.54 1.43
CA PHE A 20 -10.36 6.73 2.38
C PHE A 20 -11.13 5.49 2.86
N ARG A 21 -12.45 5.62 3.05
CA ARG A 21 -13.33 4.53 3.47
C ARG A 21 -13.36 3.35 2.50
N GLN A 22 -13.00 3.55 1.23
CA GLN A 22 -12.94 2.46 0.24
C GLN A 22 -11.74 1.52 0.44
N GLY A 23 -10.73 1.95 1.20
CA GLY A 23 -9.53 1.16 1.48
C GLY A 23 -8.33 1.53 0.60
N VAL A 24 -7.45 0.55 0.39
CA VAL A 24 -6.14 0.76 -0.25
C VAL A 24 -6.28 0.99 -1.75
N ARG A 25 -5.90 2.19 -2.22
CA ARG A 25 -5.96 2.61 -3.64
C ARG A 25 -4.69 2.26 -4.42
N ARG A 26 -4.22 1.02 -4.31
CA ARG A 26 -3.13 0.54 -5.18
C ARG A 26 -3.66 0.37 -6.61
N PRO A 27 -2.85 0.62 -7.65
CA PRO A 27 -3.30 0.51 -9.04
C PRO A 27 -3.98 -0.83 -9.33
N GLY A 28 -5.21 -0.77 -9.83
CA GLY A 28 -6.03 -1.93 -10.15
C GLY A 28 -6.77 -2.56 -8.96
N TYR A 29 -6.73 -1.99 -7.76
CA TYR A 29 -7.53 -2.48 -6.64
C TYR A 29 -8.99 -2.00 -6.77
N ALA A 30 -9.91 -2.60 -6.01
CA ALA A 30 -11.31 -2.17 -6.01
C ALA A 30 -11.48 -0.69 -5.61
N ALA A 31 -10.76 -0.24 -4.57
CA ALA A 31 -10.80 1.16 -4.10
C ALA A 31 -10.23 2.15 -5.12
N ASP A 32 -9.22 1.73 -5.89
CA ASP A 32 -8.63 2.52 -6.96
C ASP A 32 -9.63 2.73 -8.10
N ARG A 33 -10.20 1.65 -8.64
CA ARG A 33 -11.26 1.71 -9.67
C ARG A 33 -12.45 2.58 -9.24
N TRP A 34 -12.90 2.42 -8.00
CA TRP A 34 -13.98 3.25 -7.46
C TRP A 34 -13.58 4.73 -7.42
N THR A 35 -12.33 5.03 -7.04
CA THR A 35 -11.84 6.41 -6.95
C THR A 35 -11.75 7.07 -8.32
N GLU A 36 -11.43 6.32 -9.39
CA GLU A 36 -11.49 6.82 -10.75
C GLU A 36 -12.90 7.28 -11.13
N ASP A 37 -13.92 6.45 -10.86
CA ASP A 37 -15.33 6.78 -11.10
C ASP A 37 -15.76 8.00 -10.26
N PHE A 38 -15.43 8.00 -8.96
CA PHE A 38 -15.71 9.11 -8.06
C PHE A 38 -15.12 10.43 -8.58
N THR A 39 -13.86 10.41 -9.02
CA THR A 39 -13.17 11.59 -9.52
C THR A 39 -13.84 12.14 -10.77
N GLN A 40 -14.22 11.26 -11.72
CA GLN A 40 -14.96 11.67 -12.92
C GLN A 40 -16.29 12.35 -12.54
N VAL A 41 -17.09 11.73 -11.68
CA VAL A 41 -18.39 12.28 -11.24
C VAL A 41 -18.22 13.64 -10.57
N ARG A 42 -17.20 13.82 -9.72
CA ARG A 42 -16.93 15.11 -9.07
C ARG A 42 -16.51 16.19 -10.07
N PHE A 43 -15.67 15.86 -11.05
CA PHE A 43 -15.29 16.80 -12.10
C PHE A 43 -16.48 17.26 -12.94
N GLU A 44 -17.36 16.34 -13.34
CA GLU A 44 -18.59 16.65 -14.05
C GLU A 44 -19.54 17.53 -13.20
N ALA A 45 -19.69 17.21 -11.92
CA ALA A 45 -20.53 17.99 -10.99
C ALA A 45 -20.00 19.42 -10.76
N LEU A 46 -18.69 19.63 -10.88
CA LEU A 46 -18.05 20.96 -10.83
C LEU A 46 -18.21 21.76 -12.14
N GLY A 47 -18.87 21.19 -13.15
CA GLY A 47 -19.13 21.84 -14.42
C GLY A 47 -17.97 21.75 -15.42
N LEU A 48 -17.03 20.83 -15.22
CA LEU A 48 -16.00 20.56 -16.23
C LEU A 48 -16.61 19.84 -17.43
N GLU A 49 -16.23 20.31 -18.63
CA GLU A 49 -16.61 19.69 -19.90
C GLU A 49 -15.52 18.75 -20.40
N ASN A 50 -15.89 17.77 -21.24
CA ASN A 50 -14.96 16.80 -21.85
C ASN A 50 -14.15 15.96 -20.85
N VAL A 51 -14.74 15.65 -19.69
CA VAL A 51 -14.15 14.73 -18.71
C VAL A 51 -14.13 13.31 -19.31
N ARG A 52 -12.95 12.70 -19.33
CA ARG A 52 -12.75 11.34 -19.85
C ARG A 52 -11.68 10.62 -19.06
N ARG A 53 -11.74 9.29 -19.06
CA ARG A 53 -10.68 8.41 -18.56
C ARG A 53 -9.76 7.98 -19.70
N GLU A 54 -8.47 7.87 -19.41
CA GLU A 54 -7.47 7.34 -20.34
C GLU A 54 -6.92 6.04 -19.75
N PRO A 55 -7.15 4.88 -20.39
CA PRO A 55 -6.75 3.60 -19.82
C PRO A 55 -5.23 3.41 -19.86
N ILE A 56 -4.65 2.98 -18.74
CA ILE A 56 -3.23 2.62 -18.64
C ILE A 56 -3.12 1.14 -18.33
N ARG A 57 -2.37 0.39 -19.15
CA ARG A 57 -2.09 -1.02 -18.91
C ARG A 57 -0.91 -1.15 -17.95
N LEU A 58 -1.17 -1.66 -16.76
CA LEU A 58 -0.18 -1.88 -15.70
C LEU A 58 -0.32 -3.29 -15.13
N PRO A 59 0.76 -3.91 -14.65
CA PRO A 59 0.64 -5.14 -13.86
C PRO A 59 -0.06 -4.84 -12.54
N VAL A 60 -1.11 -5.61 -12.24
CA VAL A 60 -1.79 -5.56 -10.94
C VAL A 60 -1.18 -6.62 -10.04
N TRP A 61 -0.86 -6.25 -8.80
CA TRP A 61 -0.32 -7.16 -7.80
C TRP A 61 -1.19 -7.13 -6.55
N GLU A 62 -1.78 -8.27 -6.19
CA GLU A 62 -2.62 -8.44 -5.01
C GLU A 62 -2.11 -9.67 -4.24
N PRO A 63 -1.82 -9.53 -2.94
CA PRO A 63 -1.45 -10.69 -2.14
C PRO A 63 -2.73 -11.49 -1.80
N GLU A 64 -2.71 -12.80 -2.06
CA GLU A 64 -3.85 -13.68 -1.79
C GLU A 64 -3.85 -14.18 -0.33
N SER A 65 -2.69 -14.56 0.18
CA SER A 65 -2.51 -15.05 1.55
C SER A 65 -1.09 -14.81 2.05
N TRP A 66 -0.93 -14.64 3.35
CA TRP A 66 0.38 -14.49 3.99
C TRP A 66 0.30 -14.86 5.48
N SER A 67 1.43 -15.26 6.03
CA SER A 67 1.61 -15.49 7.46
C SER A 67 3.08 -15.34 7.82
N LEU A 68 3.37 -14.93 9.06
CA LEU A 68 4.71 -14.93 9.61
C LEU A 68 4.67 -15.60 10.99
N VAL A 69 5.51 -16.61 11.18
CA VAL A 69 5.65 -17.32 12.45
C VAL A 69 7.11 -17.26 12.89
N ILE A 70 7.34 -16.80 14.12
CA ILE A 70 8.67 -16.72 14.72
C ILE A 70 8.75 -17.70 15.88
N ALA A 71 9.86 -18.43 15.98
CA ALA A 71 10.16 -19.30 17.11
C ALA A 71 11.64 -19.17 17.48
N CYS A 72 11.93 -19.30 18.78
CA CYS A 72 13.28 -19.62 19.24
C CYS A 72 13.49 -21.14 19.16
N ALA A 73 14.73 -21.61 19.07
CA ALA A 73 15.07 -23.02 18.86
C ALA A 73 14.30 -24.01 19.75
N ASP A 74 14.06 -23.66 21.02
CA ASP A 74 13.30 -24.46 21.99
C ASP A 74 12.06 -23.72 22.54
N GLY A 75 11.62 -22.66 21.84
CA GLY A 75 10.56 -21.76 22.29
C GLY A 75 9.21 -21.99 21.62
N PRO A 76 8.14 -21.37 22.14
CA PRO A 76 6.83 -21.40 21.50
C PRO A 76 6.86 -20.68 20.15
N ARG A 77 6.08 -21.20 19.20
CA ARG A 77 5.81 -20.52 17.92
C ARG A 77 4.84 -19.37 18.15
N THR A 78 5.19 -18.19 17.64
CA THR A 78 4.39 -16.98 17.74
C THR A 78 4.01 -16.51 16.35
N GLU A 79 2.72 -16.37 16.08
CA GLU A 79 2.22 -15.68 14.89
C GLU A 79 2.39 -14.17 15.07
N VAL A 80 2.97 -13.52 14.05
CA VAL A 80 3.23 -12.07 14.07
C VAL A 80 2.38 -11.41 12.98
N PRO A 81 1.64 -10.32 13.31
CA PRO A 81 0.98 -9.53 12.30
C PRO A 81 1.97 -9.03 11.25
N CYS A 82 1.71 -9.38 9.99
CA CYS A 82 2.58 -9.04 8.88
C CYS A 82 1.75 -8.74 7.64
N TYR A 83 2.42 -8.23 6.61
CA TYR A 83 1.90 -8.11 5.26
C TYR A 83 3.06 -8.17 4.26
N PRO A 84 2.84 -8.73 3.06
CA PRO A 84 3.86 -8.78 2.03
C PRO A 84 4.08 -7.39 1.41
N LEU A 85 5.31 -7.11 1.02
CA LEU A 85 5.63 -5.93 0.23
C LEU A 85 5.17 -6.15 -1.23
N PRO A 86 4.75 -5.09 -1.93
CA PRO A 86 4.37 -5.20 -3.33
C PRO A 86 5.44 -5.86 -4.19
N HIS A 87 5.01 -6.76 -5.08
CA HIS A 87 5.86 -7.48 -6.02
C HIS A 87 6.86 -8.48 -5.39
N THR A 88 6.72 -8.79 -4.10
CA THR A 88 7.44 -9.92 -3.51
C THR A 88 7.05 -11.22 -4.23
N ALA A 89 8.06 -12.05 -4.53
CA ALA A 89 7.84 -13.36 -5.13
C ALA A 89 7.06 -14.28 -4.18
N PRO A 90 6.10 -15.07 -4.66
CA PRO A 90 5.37 -16.00 -3.83
C PRO A 90 6.25 -17.19 -3.42
N GLY A 91 6.04 -17.69 -2.21
CA GLY A 91 6.69 -18.90 -1.72
C GLY A 91 6.62 -19.06 -0.20
N ASP A 92 6.95 -20.26 0.25
CA ASP A 92 7.10 -20.61 1.66
C ASP A 92 8.59 -20.80 1.96
N ILE A 93 9.10 -20.07 2.95
CA ILE A 93 10.51 -20.09 3.33
C ILE A 93 10.58 -20.23 4.85
N GLU A 94 11.46 -21.12 5.31
CA GLU A 94 11.83 -21.27 6.72
C GLU A 94 13.35 -21.16 6.83
N GLY A 95 13.82 -20.42 7.82
CA GLY A 95 15.24 -20.16 8.00
C GLY A 95 15.53 -19.37 9.26
N GLU A 96 16.81 -19.31 9.62
CA GLU A 96 17.29 -18.50 10.73
C GLU A 96 17.08 -17.02 10.44
N LEU A 97 16.66 -16.25 11.45
CA LEU A 97 16.55 -14.79 11.36
C LEU A 97 17.92 -14.17 11.67
N VAL A 98 18.49 -13.42 10.72
CA VAL A 98 19.79 -12.75 10.89
C VAL A 98 19.65 -11.27 10.60
N ASP A 99 20.24 -10.43 11.45
CA ASP A 99 20.24 -8.98 11.28
C ASP A 99 21.02 -8.56 10.02
N LEU A 100 20.40 -7.76 9.16
CA LEU A 100 20.98 -7.27 7.91
C LEU A 100 22.02 -6.13 8.13
N THR A 101 22.21 -5.65 9.35
CA THR A 101 23.06 -4.48 9.65
C THR A 101 24.50 -4.61 9.13
N ASP A 102 25.05 -5.84 9.09
CA ASP A 102 26.42 -6.11 8.59
C ASP A 102 26.49 -6.32 7.05
N GLY A 103 25.39 -6.09 6.34
CA GLY A 103 25.29 -6.14 4.88
C GLY A 103 24.90 -7.51 4.31
N ALA A 104 24.54 -7.55 3.03
CA ALA A 104 23.92 -8.73 2.40
C ALA A 104 24.78 -10.02 2.42
N GLN A 105 26.10 -9.92 2.62
CA GLN A 105 26.98 -11.09 2.70
C GLN A 105 26.87 -11.83 4.03
N SER A 106 26.46 -11.15 5.12
CA SER A 106 26.35 -11.78 6.45
C SER A 106 25.12 -12.68 6.60
N VAL A 107 24.14 -12.56 5.68
CA VAL A 107 22.83 -13.23 5.77
C VAL A 107 22.65 -14.35 4.73
N GLY A 108 23.72 -14.83 4.10
CA GLY A 108 23.64 -15.85 3.04
C GLY A 108 22.99 -17.14 3.51
N GLY A 109 21.83 -17.50 2.94
CA GLY A 109 21.07 -18.70 3.31
C GLY A 109 20.13 -18.54 4.50
N ALA A 110 20.09 -17.35 5.11
CA ALA A 110 19.19 -16.99 6.20
C ALA A 110 18.04 -16.08 5.72
N ILE A 111 17.07 -15.83 6.61
CA ILE A 111 16.04 -14.80 6.44
C ILE A 111 16.58 -13.51 7.07
N ALA A 112 16.84 -12.50 6.24
CA ALA A 112 17.36 -11.22 6.71
C ALA A 112 16.28 -10.40 7.43
N VAL A 113 16.65 -9.77 8.55
CA VAL A 113 15.81 -8.84 9.29
C VAL A 113 16.45 -7.46 9.25
N ASP A 114 15.70 -6.47 8.78
CA ASP A 114 16.12 -5.07 8.77
C ASP A 114 15.14 -4.23 9.62
N PHE A 115 15.71 -3.42 10.52
CA PHE A 115 14.96 -2.54 11.39
C PHE A 115 14.94 -1.14 10.80
N LEU A 116 13.95 -0.89 9.93
CA LEU A 116 13.73 0.43 9.35
C LEU A 116 13.30 1.43 10.43
N SER A 117 14.13 2.43 10.71
CA SER A 117 13.70 3.58 11.50
C SER A 117 12.91 4.56 10.62
N MET A 118 11.84 5.15 11.15
CA MET A 118 11.07 6.16 10.40
C MET A 118 11.87 7.40 10.00
N GLN A 119 13.07 7.61 10.56
CA GLN A 119 13.99 8.67 10.13
C GLN A 119 14.72 8.35 8.80
N ALA A 120 14.77 7.08 8.41
CA ALA A 120 15.39 6.64 7.16
C ALA A 120 14.47 6.83 5.93
N LEU A 121 13.15 6.94 6.13
CA LEU A 121 12.19 7.24 5.08
C LEU A 121 12.07 8.76 4.94
N ARG A 122 12.91 9.36 4.09
CA ARG A 122 12.76 10.76 3.68
C ARG A 122 11.56 10.85 2.73
N PHE A 123 10.43 11.31 3.24
CA PHE A 123 9.30 11.79 2.42
C PHE A 123 9.49 13.26 2.07
#